data_AF-A0A7K3ZJ00-F1
#
_entry.id   AF-A0A7K3ZJ00-F1
#
_cell.length_a   1.000
_cell.length_b   1.000
_cell.length_c   1.000
_cell.angle_alpha   90.00
_cell.angle_beta   90.00
_cell.angle_gamma   90.00
#
_symmetry.space_group_name_H-M   'P 1'
#
loop_
_entity.id
_entity.type
_entity.pdbx_description
1 polymer ?
#
loop_
_entity_poly.entity_id
_entity_poly.type
_entity_poly.pdbx_seq_one_letter_code
_entity_poly.pdbx_strand_id
1 'polypeptide(L)' 'MDKVFIDVRTSDLTLTEVLRMIEEIQAENPDYDIFLDGDTHTIMGRPRVNLWER' A
#
# COMPACT_ATOMS: atom_id res chain seq x y z
N MET A 1 -2.83 12.81 2.07
CA MET A 1 -1.52 12.79 1.39
C MET A 1 -1.07 11.34 1.31
N ASP A 2 -0.37 10.97 0.25
CA ASP A 2 0.16 9.62 0.07
C ASP A 2 1.13 9.27 1.21
N LYS A 3 1.09 8.02 1.67
CA LYS A 3 1.93 7.50 2.73
C LYS A 3 2.72 6.30 2.21
N VAL A 4 4.04 6.31 2.42
CA VAL A 4 4.91 5.15 2.17
C VAL A 4 4.89 4.27 3.41
N PHE A 5 4.67 2.96 3.22
CA PHE A 5 4.72 1.97 4.29
C PHE A 5 6.02 1.16 4.23
N ILE A 6 6.41 0.69 3.04
CA ILE A 6 7.57 -0.20 2.86
C ILE A 6 8.26 0.15 1.53
N ASP A 7 9.60 0.23 1.53
CA ASP A 7 10.42 0.19 0.32
C ASP A 7 10.84 -1.27 0.04
N VAL A 8 10.24 -1.89 -0.98
CA VAL A 8 10.44 -3.31 -1.27
C VAL A 8 11.81 -3.60 -1.85
N ARG A 9 12.57 -2.59 -2.29
CA ARG A 9 13.97 -2.79 -2.73
C ARG A 9 14.92 -3.02 -1.57
N THR A 10 14.50 -2.68 -0.36
CA THR A 10 15.30 -2.81 0.86
C THR A 10 14.94 -4.05 1.67
N SER A 11 14.04 -4.89 1.17
CA SER A 11 13.59 -6.11 1.82
C SER A 11 13.94 -7.35 0.99
N ASP A 12 14.02 -8.51 1.64
CA ASP A 12 14.20 -9.82 0.99
C ASP A 12 12.86 -10.51 0.70
N LEU A 13 11.76 -9.73 0.60
CA LEU A 13 10.42 -10.28 0.43
C LEU A 13 10.23 -10.85 -0.98
N THR A 14 9.66 -12.05 -1.05
CA THR A 14 9.12 -12.59 -2.29
C THR A 14 7.85 -11.83 -2.71
N LEU A 15 7.46 -11.95 -3.98
CA LEU A 15 6.21 -11.33 -4.46
C LEU A 15 4.98 -11.77 -3.64
N THR A 16 4.91 -13.04 -3.25
CA THR A 16 3.82 -13.56 -2.41
C THR A 16 3.79 -12.88 -1.03
N GLU A 17 4.95 -12.62 -0.44
CA GLU A 17 5.03 -11.93 0.85
C GLU A 17 4.72 -10.44 0.73
N VAL A 18 5.10 -9.80 -0.38
CA VAL A 18 4.68 -8.42 -0.71
C VAL A 18 3.16 -8.32 -0.79
N LEU A 19 2.50 -9.27 -1.48
CA LEU A 19 1.04 -9.29 -1.57
C LEU A 19 0.36 -9.51 -0.21
N ARG A 20 0.88 -10.43 0.61
CA ARG A 20 0.39 -10.62 1.99
C ARG A 20 0.55 -9.36 2.83
N MET A 21 1.69 -8.68 2.71
CA MET A 21 1.95 -7.44 3.43
C MET A 21 0.98 -6.32 3.02
N ILE A 22 0.61 -6.25 1.74
CA ILE A 22 -0.43 -5.34 1.28
C ILE A 22 -1.76 -5.66 1.97
N GLU A 23 -2.18 -6.93 2.01
CA GLU A 23 -3.42 -7.35 2.69
C GLU A 23 -3.41 -7.00 4.19
N GLU A 24 -2.29 -7.25 4.88
CA GLU A 24 -2.11 -6.91 6.29
C GLU A 24 -2.23 -5.39 6.53
N ILE A 25 -1.55 -4.57 5.72
CA ILE A 25 -1.61 -3.11 5.83
C ILE A 25 -3.01 -2.58 5.48
N GLN A 26 -3.71 -3.17 4.50
CA GLN A 26 -5.10 -2.81 4.17
C GLN A 26 -6.03 -3.03 5.37
N ALA A 27 -5.89 -4.17 6.06
CA ALA A 27 -6.69 -4.47 7.24
C ALA A 27 -6.47 -3.46 8.38
N GLU A 28 -5.25 -2.95 8.53
CA GLU A 28 -4.89 -1.96 9.54
C GLU A 28 -5.23 -0.50 9.14
N ASN A 29 -5.44 -0.23 7.84
CA ASN A 29 -5.65 1.12 7.31
C ASN A 29 -6.90 1.18 6.41
N PRO A 30 -8.12 1.00 6.96
CA PRO A 30 -9.35 0.90 6.18
C PRO A 30 -9.70 2.17 5.37
N ASP A 31 -9.17 3.32 5.78
CA ASP A 31 -9.36 4.62 5.13
C ASP A 31 -8.38 4.86 3.97
N TYR A 32 -7.53 3.89 3.64
CA TYR A 32 -6.53 4.00 2.59
C TYR A 32 -6.70 2.91 1.53
N ASP A 33 -6.44 3.28 0.28
CA ASP A 33 -6.13 2.33 -0.78
C ASP A 33 -4.65 2.03 -0.74
N ILE A 34 -4.30 0.81 -0.33
CA ILE A 34 -2.92 0.33 -0.22
C ILE A 34 -2.58 -0.49 -1.47
N PHE A 35 -1.44 -0.19 -2.09
CA PHE A 35 -0.99 -0.81 -3.33
C PHE A 35 0.55 -0.78 -3.44
N LEU A 36 1.09 -1.61 -4.33
CA LEU A 36 2.49 -1.53 -4.75
C LEU A 36 2.62 -0.52 -5.89
N ASP A 37 3.47 0.49 -5.72
CA ASP A 37 3.86 1.41 -6.78
C ASP A 37 5.08 0.86 -7.54
N GLY A 38 4.91 0.62 -8.84
CA GLY A 38 5.94 0.07 -9.71
C GLY A 38 7.06 1.05 -10.05
N ASP A 39 6.83 2.36 -9.97
CA ASP A 39 7.87 3.35 -10.28
C ASP A 39 8.82 3.49 -9.09
N THR A 40 8.25 3.75 -7.91
CA THR A 40 9.03 3.94 -6.69
C THR A 40 9.45 2.63 -6.02
N HIS A 41 8.84 1.50 -6.39
CA HIS A 41 9.02 0.20 -5.76
C HIS A 41 8.71 0.24 -4.26
N THR A 42 7.56 0.81 -3.91
CA THR A 42 7.12 0.95 -2.52
C THR A 42 5.68 0.47 -2.34
N ILE A 43 5.37 -0.13 -1.19
CA ILE A 43 3.98 -0.29 -0.77
C ILE A 43 3.54 1.06 -0.22
N MET A 44 2.55 1.66 -0.89
CA MET A 44 2.03 2.99 -0.57
C MET A 44 0.54 2.92 -0.25
N GLY A 45 0.06 3.91 0.50
CA GLY A 45 -1.36 4.15 0.73
C GLY A 45 -1.78 5.53 0.29
N ARG A 46 -2.94 5.61 -0.37
CA ARG A 46 -3.63 6.87 -0.68
C ARG A 46 -4.93 6.96 0.11
N PRO A 47 -5.27 8.11 0.73
CA PRO A 47 -6.55 8.24 1.41
C PRO A 47 -7.70 7.95 0.44
N ARG A 48 -8.65 7.13 0.87
CA ARG A 48 -9.89 6.89 0.14
C ARG A 48 -10.67 8.19 0.10
N VAL A 49 -10.88 8.72 -1.09
CA VAL A 49 -11.82 9.81 -1.30
C VAL A 49 -13.13 9.16 -1.70
N ASN A 50 -14.16 9.27 -0.87
CA ASN A 50 -15.48 8.79 -1.23
C ASN A 50 -16.02 9.69 -2.36
N LEU A 51 -15.88 9.23 -3.61
CA LEU A 51 -16.30 9.99 -4.81
C LEU A 51 -17.83 10.15 -4.88
N TRP A 52 -18.59 9.44 -4.04
CA TRP A 52 -20.04 9.47 -3.97
C TRP A 52 -20.61 10.53 -3.01
N GLU A 53 -19.76 11.24 -2.26
CA GLU A 53 -20.14 12.30 -1.32
C GLU A 53 -19.84 13.72 -1.85
N ARG A 54 -19.55 13.86 -3.15
CA ARG A 54 -19.28 15.13 -3.82
C ARG A 54 -20.42 15.59 -4.73
#